data_AF-A0AA42M9E1-F1
#
_entry.id   AF-A0AA42M9E1-F1
#
_cell.length_a   1.000
_cell.length_b   1.000
_cell.length_c   1.000
_cell.angle_alpha   90.00
_cell.angle_beta   90.00
_cell.angle_gamma   90.00
#
_symmetry.space_group_name_H-M   'P 1'
#
loop_
_entity.id
_entity.type
_entity.pdbx_description
1 polymer ?
#
loop_
_entity_poly.entity_id
_entity_poly.type
_entity_poly.pdbx_seq_one_letter_code
_entity_poly.pdbx_strand_id
1 'polypeptide(L)'
;MPNLALKQVFQHIKQQTPLLVRFVSLAFQSSFNRAYLNPELHRQLKEIDTHLSTHSYFAGDVFSYADILMWFPLYAASYATPQFAQYQSIQHYFTQIQSRPAFNAAMARGQWSASYFEHYWSITQ
;
A
#
# COMPACT_ATOMS: atom_id res chain seq x y z
N MET A 1 23.89 -29.09 14.31
CA MET A 1 23.38 -29.03 12.93
C MET A 1 21.93 -28.56 12.93
N PRO A 2 21.67 -27.24 12.89
CA PRO A 2 20.32 -26.65 12.93
C PRO A 2 19.57 -26.65 11.57
N ASN A 3 20.21 -27.12 10.50
CA ASN A 3 19.72 -26.97 9.12
C ASN A 3 18.83 -28.13 8.62
N LEU A 4 18.70 -29.21 9.39
CA LEU A 4 17.84 -30.36 9.03
C LEU A 4 16.39 -30.18 9.51
N ALA A 5 16.19 -29.58 10.69
CA ALA A 5 14.85 -29.27 11.21
C ALA A 5 14.12 -28.22 10.34
N LEU A 6 14.83 -27.17 9.91
CA LEU A 6 14.30 -26.18 8.97
C LEU A 6 13.87 -26.85 7.64
N LYS A 7 14.68 -27.77 7.09
CA LYS A 7 14.38 -28.45 5.84
C LYS A 7 13.13 -29.35 5.93
N GLN A 8 12.90 -30.02 7.07
CA GLN A 8 11.71 -30.84 7.28
C GLN A 8 10.43 -30.00 7.46
N VAL A 9 10.50 -28.87 8.16
CA VAL A 9 9.38 -27.92 8.29
C VAL A 9 9.00 -27.33 6.93
N PHE A 10 9.98 -26.96 6.10
CA PHE A 10 9.72 -26.46 4.75
C PHE A 10 9.12 -27.51 3.80
N GLN A 11 9.44 -28.80 3.95
CA GLN A 11 8.83 -29.87 3.15
C GLN A 11 7.38 -30.16 3.54
N HIS A 12 7.02 -30.05 4.83
CA HIS A 12 5.64 -30.30 5.28
C HIS A 12 4.66 -29.18 4.90
N ILE A 13 5.11 -27.92 4.86
CA ILE A 13 4.25 -26.78 4.48
C ILE A 13 3.83 -26.86 2.99
N LYS A 14 4.65 -27.46 2.12
CA LYS A 14 4.35 -27.57 0.69
C LYS A 14 3.31 -28.65 0.35
N GLN A 15 3.03 -29.60 1.26
CA GLN A 15 2.23 -30.79 0.97
C GLN A 15 0.78 -30.76 1.47
N GLN A 16 0.34 -29.76 2.23
CA GLN A 16 -1.03 -29.70 2.77
C GLN A 16 -1.74 -28.35 2.60
N THR A 17 -1.71 -27.78 1.39
CA THR A 17 -2.72 -26.76 1.02
C THR A 17 -3.62 -27.33 -0.07
N PRO A 18 -4.87 -27.72 0.22
CA PRO A 18 -5.79 -28.23 -0.79
C PRO A 18 -6.10 -27.13 -1.81
N LEU A 19 -5.98 -27.45 -3.10
CA LEU A 19 -6.25 -26.56 -4.24
C LEU A 19 -7.67 -25.93 -4.20
N LEU A 20 -8.61 -26.52 -3.47
CA LEU A 20 -10.01 -26.09 -3.38
C LEU A 20 -10.30 -24.98 -2.35
N VAL A 21 -9.48 -24.83 -1.30
CA VAL A 21 -9.72 -23.79 -0.26
C VAL A 21 -9.25 -22.41 -0.71
N ARG A 22 -8.33 -22.36 -1.69
CA ARG A 22 -7.88 -21.11 -2.34
C ARG A 22 -9.06 -20.33 -2.93
N PHE A 23 -10.06 -20.99 -3.49
CA PHE A 23 -11.22 -20.34 -4.11
C PHE A 23 -12.20 -19.71 -3.10
N VAL A 24 -12.36 -20.32 -1.92
CA VAL A 24 -13.20 -19.76 -0.86
C VAL A 24 -12.53 -18.55 -0.20
N SER A 25 -11.20 -18.59 -0.01
CA SER A 25 -10.44 -17.44 0.52
C SER A 25 -10.46 -16.22 -0.40
N LEU A 26 -10.36 -16.41 -1.72
CA LEU A 26 -10.35 -15.32 -2.71
C LEU A 26 -11.73 -14.65 -2.87
N ALA A 27 -12.83 -15.42 -2.84
CA ALA A 27 -14.19 -14.89 -2.95
C ALA A 27 -14.64 -14.16 -1.67
N PHE A 28 -14.19 -14.60 -0.50
CA PHE A 28 -14.44 -13.93 0.78
C PHE A 28 -13.58 -12.67 0.94
N GLN A 29 -12.30 -12.70 0.51
CA GLN A 29 -11.44 -11.50 0.44
C GLN A 29 -12.02 -10.47 -0.50
N SER A 30 -12.46 -10.86 -1.71
CA SER A 30 -13.01 -9.89 -2.66
C SER A 30 -14.34 -9.31 -2.20
N SER A 31 -15.22 -10.10 -1.57
CA SER A 31 -16.50 -9.60 -1.05
C SER A 31 -16.36 -8.75 0.23
N PHE A 32 -15.42 -9.08 1.12
CA PHE A 32 -15.08 -8.27 2.30
C PHE A 32 -14.35 -6.97 1.92
N ASN A 33 -13.41 -7.05 0.96
CA ASN A 33 -12.77 -5.86 0.37
C ASN A 33 -13.81 -4.92 -0.27
N ARG A 34 -14.78 -5.49 -1.00
CA ARG A 34 -15.74 -4.71 -1.78
C ARG A 34 -16.90 -4.14 -0.96
N ALA A 35 -17.36 -4.84 0.09
CA ALA A 35 -18.49 -4.41 0.91
C ALA A 35 -18.09 -3.59 2.16
N TYR A 36 -16.89 -3.80 2.72
CA TYR A 36 -16.47 -3.17 3.97
C TYR A 36 -15.23 -2.28 3.81
N LEU A 37 -14.24 -2.70 3.03
CA LEU A 37 -12.99 -1.93 2.89
C LEU A 37 -13.12 -0.76 1.93
N ASN A 38 -13.93 -0.84 0.87
CA ASN A 38 -14.10 0.29 -0.06
C ASN A 38 -14.78 1.53 0.57
N PRO A 39 -15.87 1.41 1.34
CA PRO A 39 -16.48 2.56 2.03
C PRO A 39 -15.56 3.13 3.11
N GLU A 40 -14.91 2.25 3.88
CA GLU A 40 -13.99 2.65 4.94
C GLU A 40 -12.73 3.31 4.37
N LEU A 41 -12.21 2.83 3.25
CA LEU A 41 -11.08 3.43 2.54
C LEU A 41 -11.46 4.81 1.99
N HIS A 42 -12.67 4.99 1.44
CA HIS A 42 -13.14 6.33 1.06
C HIS A 42 -13.26 7.26 2.27
N ARG A 43 -13.77 6.78 3.40
CA ARG A 43 -13.85 7.56 4.65
C ARG A 43 -12.45 7.99 5.10
N GLN A 44 -11.50 7.06 5.16
CA GLN A 44 -10.13 7.32 5.56
C GLN A 44 -9.43 8.29 4.60
N LEU A 45 -9.55 8.10 3.28
CA LEU A 45 -8.98 9.01 2.30
C LEU A 45 -9.56 10.42 2.42
N LYS A 46 -10.87 10.55 2.68
CA LYS A 46 -11.50 11.84 2.93
C LYS A 46 -10.97 12.52 4.21
N GLU A 47 -10.77 11.76 5.28
CA GLU A 47 -10.19 12.29 6.52
C GLU A 47 -8.73 12.72 6.32
N ILE A 48 -7.94 11.93 5.61
CA ILE A 48 -6.56 12.26 5.26
C ILE A 48 -6.51 13.50 4.39
N ASP A 49 -7.36 13.60 3.36
CA ASP A 49 -7.42 14.78 2.49
C ASP A 49 -7.81 16.03 3.27
N THR A 50 -8.79 15.92 4.18
CA THR A 50 -9.18 17.01 5.08
C THR A 50 -8.02 17.43 6.00
N HIS A 51 -7.30 16.48 6.59
CA HIS A 51 -6.13 16.77 7.41
C HIS A 51 -5.04 17.49 6.62
N LEU A 52 -4.70 16.98 5.43
CA LEU A 52 -3.69 17.56 4.54
C LEU A 52 -4.13 18.87 3.87
N SER A 53 -5.41 19.23 3.94
CA SER A 53 -5.88 20.56 3.52
C SER A 53 -5.47 21.68 4.47
N THR A 54 -5.15 21.33 5.71
CA THR A 54 -4.78 22.28 6.77
C THR A 54 -3.35 22.09 7.28
N HIS A 55 -2.73 20.95 7.01
CA HIS A 55 -1.36 20.62 7.43
C HIS A 55 -0.51 20.21 6.25
N SER A 56 0.77 20.58 6.28
CA SER A 56 1.70 20.21 5.21
C SER A 56 2.09 18.72 5.24
N TYR A 57 2.03 18.07 6.40
CA TYR A 57 2.47 16.69 6.64
C TYR A 57 1.52 15.95 7.61
N PHE A 58 1.68 14.64 7.75
CA PHE A 58 0.82 13.81 8.61
C PHE A 58 0.93 14.16 10.11
N ALA A 59 2.09 14.63 10.56
CA ALA A 59 2.34 15.02 11.95
C ALA A 59 2.29 16.54 12.19
N GLY A 60 1.67 17.31 11.27
CA GLY A 60 1.59 18.77 11.34
C GLY A 60 2.38 19.43 10.21
N ASP A 61 3.12 20.50 10.50
CA ASP A 61 3.83 21.27 9.47
C ASP A 61 5.29 20.84 9.26
N VAL A 62 5.75 19.84 10.01
CA VAL A 62 7.12 19.33 9.94
C VAL A 62 7.11 17.88 9.48
N PHE A 63 7.92 17.59 8.47
CA PHE A 63 8.11 16.23 7.96
C PHE A 63 8.61 15.28 9.04
N SER A 64 8.03 14.10 9.12
CA SER A 64 8.29 13.13 10.18
C SER A 64 8.29 11.68 9.68
N TYR A 65 8.52 10.74 10.60
CA TYR A 65 8.39 9.32 10.31
C TYR A 65 6.98 8.92 9.87
N ALA A 66 5.95 9.67 10.27
CA ALA A 66 4.58 9.41 9.83
C ALA A 66 4.47 9.49 8.31
N ASP A 67 5.11 10.48 7.69
CA ASP A 67 5.07 10.69 6.24
C ASP A 67 5.80 9.58 5.47
N ILE A 68 6.91 9.08 6.04
CA ILE A 68 7.65 7.94 5.48
C ILE A 68 6.78 6.67 5.48
N LEU A 69 6.08 6.41 6.59
CA LEU A 69 5.19 5.25 6.72
C LEU A 69 3.94 5.38 5.86
N MET A 70 3.38 6.58 5.75
CA MET A 70 2.10 6.82 5.06
C MET A 70 2.22 6.99 3.55
N TRP A 71 3.40 7.39 3.03
CA TRP A 71 3.57 7.61 1.60
C TRP A 71 3.21 6.39 0.75
N PHE A 72 3.74 5.20 1.09
CA PHE A 72 3.53 4.00 0.27
C PHE A 72 2.08 3.47 0.30
N PRO A 73 1.44 3.29 1.48
CA PRO A 73 0.03 2.90 1.53
C PRO A 73 -0.89 3.87 0.79
N LEU A 74 -0.63 5.18 0.90
CA LEU A 74 -1.41 6.20 0.20
C LEU A 74 -1.18 6.13 -1.32
N TYR A 75 0.06 5.88 -1.75
CA TYR A 75 0.39 5.67 -3.15
C TYR A 75 -0.32 4.43 -3.70
N ALA A 76 -0.34 3.32 -2.96
CA ALA A 76 -1.08 2.11 -3.35
C ALA A 76 -2.59 2.34 -3.41
N ALA A 77 -3.15 3.12 -2.48
CA ALA A 77 -4.56 3.50 -2.49
C ALA A 77 -4.96 4.25 -3.77
N SER A 78 -4.02 4.98 -4.40
CA SER A 78 -4.28 5.68 -5.66
C SER A 78 -4.56 4.75 -6.84
N TYR A 79 -3.96 3.55 -6.84
CA TYR A 79 -4.24 2.53 -7.86
C TYR A 79 -5.49 1.72 -7.52
N ALA A 80 -5.77 1.51 -6.23
CA ALA A 80 -6.95 0.77 -5.78
C ALA A 80 -8.27 1.57 -5.89
N THR A 81 -8.20 2.90 -6.03
CA THR A 81 -9.38 3.79 -5.97
C THR A 81 -9.62 4.49 -7.31
N PRO A 82 -10.69 4.15 -8.06
CA PRO A 82 -10.95 4.72 -9.38
C PRO A 82 -11.10 6.26 -9.42
N GLN A 83 -11.48 6.88 -8.31
CA GLN A 83 -11.70 8.32 -8.20
C GLN A 83 -10.67 8.99 -7.26
N PHE A 84 -9.47 8.44 -7.13
CA PHE A 84 -8.47 8.98 -6.20
C PHE A 84 -8.05 10.42 -6.53
N ALA A 85 -8.12 10.80 -7.80
CA ALA A 85 -7.81 12.15 -8.26
C ALA A 85 -8.71 13.25 -7.63
N GLN A 86 -9.83 12.89 -7.00
CA GLN A 86 -10.69 13.86 -6.30
C GLN A 86 -10.04 14.45 -5.03
N TYR A 87 -9.07 13.74 -4.43
CA TYR A 87 -8.40 14.14 -3.19
C TYR A 87 -7.23 15.09 -3.46
N GLN A 88 -7.53 16.37 -3.67
CA GLN A 88 -6.58 17.38 -4.13
C GLN A 88 -5.45 17.64 -3.12
N SER A 89 -5.74 17.62 -1.82
CA SER A 89 -4.73 17.84 -0.78
C SER A 89 -3.76 16.66 -0.70
N ILE A 90 -4.25 15.44 -0.92
CA ILE A 90 -3.37 14.28 -1.09
C ILE A 90 -2.48 14.42 -2.34
N GLN A 91 -3.01 14.90 -3.47
CA GLN A 91 -2.19 15.13 -4.68
C GLN A 91 -1.07 16.16 -4.42
N HIS A 92 -1.40 17.25 -3.73
CA HIS A 92 -0.43 18.26 -3.34
C HIS A 92 0.65 17.67 -2.42
N TYR A 93 0.26 16.88 -1.42
CA TYR A 93 1.17 16.16 -0.53
C TYR A 93 2.15 15.25 -1.29
N PHE A 94 1.68 14.51 -2.31
CA PHE A 94 2.59 13.68 -3.13
C PHE A 94 3.63 14.51 -3.85
N THR A 95 3.22 15.60 -4.49
CA THR A 95 4.14 16.51 -5.18
C THR A 95 5.17 17.08 -4.20
N GLN A 96 4.71 17.49 -3.02
CA GLN A 96 5.57 18.02 -1.97
C GLN A 96 6.61 17.00 -1.50
N ILE A 97 6.22 15.76 -1.19
CA ILE A 97 7.17 14.72 -0.76
C ILE A 97 8.13 14.32 -1.86
N GLN A 98 7.62 14.11 -3.08
CA GLN A 98 8.43 13.67 -4.22
C GLN A 98 9.44 14.73 -4.66
N SER A 99 9.16 16.02 -4.40
CA SER A 99 10.10 17.11 -4.67
C SER A 99 11.33 17.13 -3.75
N ARG A 100 11.31 16.40 -2.63
CA ARG A 100 12.40 16.43 -1.64
C ARG A 100 13.64 15.71 -2.20
N PRO A 101 14.85 16.30 -2.12
CA PRO A 101 16.08 15.63 -2.56
C PRO A 101 16.32 14.29 -1.85
N ALA A 102 15.95 14.20 -0.57
CA ALA A 102 16.04 12.97 0.20
C ALA A 102 15.13 11.85 -0.31
N PHE A 103 13.98 12.20 -0.89
CA PHE A 103 13.08 11.23 -1.51
C PHE A 103 13.74 10.59 -2.74
N ASN A 104 14.28 11.42 -3.64
CA ASN A 104 14.99 10.93 -4.82
C ASN A 104 16.21 10.07 -4.46
N ALA A 105 16.96 10.46 -3.44
CA ALA A 105 18.07 9.66 -2.92
C ALA A 105 17.60 8.29 -2.37
N ALA A 106 16.47 8.26 -1.66
CA ALA A 106 15.88 7.03 -1.14
C ALA A 106 15.38 6.13 -2.27
N MET A 107 14.70 6.67 -3.28
CA MET A 107 14.23 5.93 -4.45
C MET A 107 15.39 5.31 -5.23
N ALA A 108 16.48 6.05 -5.45
CA ALA A 108 17.66 5.55 -6.14
C ALA A 108 18.34 4.41 -5.34
N ARG A 109 18.52 4.58 -4.03
CA ARG A 109 19.11 3.55 -3.17
C ARG A 109 18.23 2.31 -3.04
N GLY A 110 16.92 2.50 -2.95
CA GLY A 110 15.93 1.44 -2.87
C GLY A 110 15.61 0.77 -4.20
N GLN A 111 16.22 1.22 -5.30
CA GLN A 111 15.95 0.73 -6.65
C GLN A 111 14.44 0.75 -6.97
N TRP A 112 13.76 1.80 -6.52
CA TRP A 112 12.32 1.94 -6.72
C TRP A 112 11.99 2.02 -8.22
N SER A 113 10.93 1.32 -8.63
CA SER A 113 10.42 1.33 -10.00
C SER A 113 8.91 1.45 -10.00
N ALA A 114 8.41 2.60 -10.47
CA ALA A 114 6.98 2.84 -10.63
C ALA A 114 6.36 1.85 -11.64
N SER A 115 7.07 1.53 -12.73
CA SER A 115 6.57 0.58 -13.73
C SER A 115 6.49 -0.85 -13.20
N TYR A 116 7.43 -1.27 -12.34
CA TYR A 116 7.36 -2.57 -11.66
C TYR A 116 6.17 -2.61 -10.70
N PHE A 117 5.95 -1.53 -9.96
CA PHE A 117 4.81 -1.41 -9.06
C PHE A 117 3.49 -1.48 -9.85
N GLU A 118 3.33 -0.70 -10.90
CA GLU A 118 2.14 -0.72 -11.77
C GLU A 118 1.88 -2.11 -12.35
N HIS A 119 2.93 -2.79 -12.80
CA HIS A 119 2.82 -4.15 -13.29
C HIS A 119 2.33 -5.12 -12.20
N TYR A 120 2.86 -5.04 -10.99
CA TYR A 120 2.41 -5.86 -9.87
C TYR A 120 0.93 -5.63 -9.52
N TRP A 121 0.49 -4.37 -9.49
CA TRP A 121 -0.87 -3.99 -9.10
C TRP A 121 -1.91 -4.14 -10.22
N SER A 122 -1.49 -4.16 -11.49
CA SER A 122 -2.37 -4.48 -12.62
C SER A 122 -2.75 -5.96 -12.71
N ILE A 123 -1.92 -6.87 -12.18
CA ILE A 123 -2.20 -8.32 -12.15
C ILE A 123 -3.17 -8.69 -11.03
N THR A 124 -3.30 -7.82 -10.01
CA THR A 124 -4.06 -8.09 -8.78
C THR A 124 -5.44 -7.42 -8.72
N GLN A 125 -5.82 -6.65 -9.74
CA GLN A 125 -7.19 -6.15 -9.95
C GLN A 125 -8.04 -7.12 -10.76
#